data_AF-A0A852ZJT0-F1
#
_entry.id   AF-A0A852ZJT0-F1
#
_cell.length_a   1.000
_cell.length_b   1.000
_cell.length_c   1.000
_cell.angle_alpha   90.00
_cell.angle_beta   90.00
_cell.angle_gamma   90.00
#
_symmetry.space_group_name_H-M   'P 1'
#
loop_
_entity.id
_entity.type
_entity.pdbx_description
1 polymer ?
#
loop_
_entity_poly.entity_id
_entity_poly.type
_entity_poly.pdbx_seq_one_letter_code
_entity_poly.pdbx_strand_id
1 'polypeptide(L)'
;MAKLVGTWEYVEPRKVEDDVNLVGATTLIMTEADRRKLGDNSMKLQVRVMDDDTFGDDTVYADDSFQVGPALSQVGPNTIGLNAVVKHSKVEDSEPVWEGSAELYFKVRAVGPGVVTNWATSQNEDVPYE
;
A
#
# COMPACT_ATOMS: atom_id res chain seq x y z
N MET A 1 -3.42 -20.28 -3.31
CA MET A 1 -2.95 -19.11 -4.09
C MET A 1 -2.66 -18.03 -3.09
N ALA A 2 -1.45 -17.47 -3.17
CA ALA A 2 -1.04 -16.39 -2.29
C ALA A 2 -1.97 -15.19 -2.43
N LYS A 3 -2.31 -14.55 -1.32
CA LYS A 3 -3.16 -13.35 -1.30
C LYS A 3 -2.70 -12.38 -0.23
N LEU A 4 -2.85 -11.08 -0.51
CA LEU A 4 -2.82 -10.04 0.51
C LEU A 4 -4.23 -9.80 1.02
N VAL A 5 -4.39 -9.64 2.32
CA VAL A 5 -5.65 -9.33 3.00
C VAL A 5 -5.41 -8.42 4.18
N GLY A 6 -6.47 -7.73 4.65
CA GLY A 6 -6.38 -6.89 5.84
C GLY A 6 -5.34 -5.80 5.70
N THR A 7 -5.27 -5.18 4.52
CA THR A 7 -4.53 -3.93 4.35
C THR A 7 -5.29 -2.84 5.11
N TRP A 8 -4.58 -2.07 5.90
CA TRP A 8 -5.13 -0.93 6.62
C TRP A 8 -4.08 0.17 6.67
N GLU A 9 -4.56 1.38 6.90
CA GLU A 9 -3.72 2.56 7.08
C GLU A 9 -4.16 3.41 8.26
N TYR A 10 -3.31 4.37 8.58
CA TYR A 10 -3.50 5.41 9.56
C TYR A 10 -2.70 6.63 9.10
N VAL A 11 -3.38 7.76 8.95
CA VAL A 11 -2.76 9.05 8.67
C VAL A 11 -2.22 9.61 9.98
N GLU A 12 -0.91 9.83 10.08
CA GLU A 12 -0.34 10.44 11.27
C GLU A 12 -0.81 11.90 11.43
N PRO A 13 -1.10 12.37 12.66
CA PRO A 13 -1.49 13.75 12.89
C PRO A 13 -0.41 14.73 12.42
N ARG A 14 -0.82 15.70 11.61
CA ARG A 14 0.05 16.71 11.00
C ARG A 14 -0.66 18.06 10.88
N LYS A 15 0.07 19.10 10.47
CA LYS A 15 -0.54 20.32 9.94
C LYS A 15 -0.87 20.15 8.47
N VAL A 16 -1.81 20.94 7.97
CA VAL A 16 -2.30 20.83 6.58
C VAL A 16 -1.19 21.08 5.56
N GLU A 17 -0.18 21.89 5.90
CA GLU A 17 0.95 22.25 5.02
C GLU A 17 2.12 21.24 5.07
N ASP A 18 2.08 20.28 6.01
CA ASP A 18 3.13 19.26 6.15
C ASP A 18 2.87 18.07 5.21
N ASP A 19 3.95 17.37 4.82
CA ASP A 19 3.85 16.10 4.11
C ASP A 19 3.03 15.07 4.91
N VAL A 20 2.32 14.18 4.21
CA VAL A 20 1.49 13.14 4.82
C VAL A 20 2.34 11.92 5.11
N ASN A 21 2.40 11.52 6.38
CA ASN A 21 2.97 10.22 6.76
C ASN A 21 1.83 9.22 6.96
N LEU A 22 1.76 8.22 6.08
CA LEU A 22 0.83 7.11 6.14
C LEU A 22 1.56 5.91 6.72
N VAL A 23 1.03 5.35 7.80
CA VAL A 23 1.50 4.09 8.37
C VAL A 23 0.41 3.04 8.25
N GLY A 24 0.81 1.79 8.04
CA GLY A 24 -0.17 0.73 7.82
C GLY A 24 0.43 -0.65 7.95
N ALA A 25 -0.37 -1.65 7.61
CA ALA A 25 0.12 -3.00 7.40
C ALA A 25 -0.76 -3.76 6.41
N THR A 26 -0.23 -4.86 5.86
CA THR A 26 -1.00 -5.84 5.09
C THR A 26 -0.61 -7.25 5.51
N THR A 27 -1.51 -8.22 5.35
CA THR A 27 -1.24 -9.63 5.69
C THR A 27 -1.15 -10.50 4.45
N LEU A 28 0.04 -11.04 4.20
CA LEU A 28 0.29 -12.04 3.17
C LEU A 28 -0.06 -13.44 3.68
N ILE A 29 -1.03 -14.07 3.03
CA ILE A 29 -1.39 -15.47 3.28
C ILE A 29 -0.78 -16.35 2.19
N MET A 30 0.14 -17.21 2.58
CA MET A 30 0.82 -18.17 1.70
C MET A 30 0.30 -19.58 1.93
N THR A 31 0.16 -20.36 0.86
CA THR A 31 -0.02 -21.81 0.97
C THR A 31 1.31 -22.54 0.77
N GLU A 32 1.35 -23.82 1.15
CA GLU A 32 2.48 -24.71 0.88
C GLU A 32 2.87 -24.75 -0.61
N ALA A 33 1.88 -24.74 -1.51
CA ALA A 33 2.11 -24.71 -2.95
C ALA A 33 2.77 -23.40 -3.40
N ASP A 34 2.40 -22.26 -2.79
CA ASP A 34 3.01 -20.96 -3.09
C ASP A 34 4.47 -20.93 -2.56
N ARG A 35 4.72 -21.46 -1.35
CA ARG A 35 6.06 -21.55 -0.77
C ARG A 35 7.01 -22.38 -1.64
N ARG A 36 6.53 -23.48 -2.22
CA ARG A 36 7.31 -24.34 -3.14
C ARG A 36 7.64 -23.64 -4.46
N LYS A 37 6.70 -22.85 -5.01
CA LYS A 37 6.94 -22.05 -6.22
C LYS A 37 7.96 -20.94 -5.97
N LEU A 38 7.82 -20.26 -4.83
CA LEU A 38 8.70 -19.17 -4.45
C LEU A 38 10.13 -19.66 -4.18
N GLY A 39 10.30 -20.84 -3.57
CA GLY A 39 11.62 -21.31 -3.13
C GLY A 39 12.26 -20.31 -2.17
N ASP A 40 13.59 -20.21 -2.13
CA ASP A 40 14.27 -19.27 -1.21
C ASP A 40 14.34 -17.82 -1.74
N ASN A 41 13.56 -17.50 -2.77
CA ASN A 41 13.50 -16.17 -3.34
C ASN A 41 12.68 -15.21 -2.47
N SER A 42 12.99 -13.92 -2.57
CA SER A 42 12.18 -12.85 -2.01
C SER A 42 10.97 -12.53 -2.91
N MET A 43 9.96 -11.90 -2.32
CA MET A 43 8.89 -11.23 -3.06
C MET A 43 9.12 -9.73 -3.01
N LYS A 44 8.94 -9.03 -4.14
CA LYS A 44 8.86 -7.58 -4.21
C LYS A 44 7.48 -7.14 -3.75
N LEU A 45 7.40 -6.24 -2.77
CA LEU A 45 6.15 -5.59 -2.40
C LEU A 45 6.04 -4.30 -3.22
N GLN A 46 4.93 -4.15 -3.91
CA GLN A 46 4.60 -2.95 -4.66
C GLN A 46 3.52 -2.22 -3.88
N VAL A 47 3.88 -1.08 -3.32
CA VAL A 47 3.04 -0.21 -2.52
C VAL A 47 2.72 1.01 -3.36
N ARG A 48 1.44 1.35 -3.45
CA ARG A 48 0.96 2.61 -4.01
C ARG A 48 0.10 3.29 -2.95
N VAL A 49 0.15 4.61 -2.93
CA VAL A 49 -0.92 5.41 -2.32
C VAL A 49 -1.68 6.02 -3.49
N MET A 50 -2.98 5.82 -3.46
CA MET A 50 -3.91 6.29 -4.46
C MET A 50 -4.80 7.34 -3.82
N ASP A 51 -5.32 8.24 -4.64
CA ASP A 51 -6.44 9.12 -4.32
C ASP A 51 -7.72 8.54 -4.95
N ASP A 52 -8.85 8.51 -4.25
CA ASP A 52 -10.09 7.87 -4.72
C ASP A 52 -11.01 8.84 -5.46
N ASP A 53 -10.74 9.04 -6.75
CA ASP A 53 -11.50 9.94 -7.59
C ASP A 53 -12.75 9.33 -8.22
N THR A 54 -13.79 10.17 -8.39
CA THR A 54 -14.99 9.83 -9.17
C THR A 54 -14.68 9.38 -10.61
N PHE A 55 -13.60 9.90 -11.21
CA PHE A 55 -13.25 9.66 -12.62
C PHE A 55 -12.01 8.77 -12.83
N GLY A 56 -11.38 8.33 -11.75
CA GLY A 56 -10.30 7.35 -11.77
C GLY A 56 -9.12 7.75 -10.91
N ASP A 57 -8.73 6.82 -10.05
CA ASP A 57 -7.78 7.03 -8.97
C ASP A 57 -6.39 7.49 -9.43
N ASP A 58 -5.93 8.62 -8.89
CA ASP A 58 -4.58 9.11 -9.13
C ASP A 58 -3.53 8.48 -8.21
N THR A 59 -2.36 8.15 -8.75
CA THR A 59 -1.25 7.63 -7.93
C THR A 59 -0.42 8.78 -7.36
N VAL A 60 -0.59 9.07 -6.07
CA VAL A 60 0.15 10.12 -5.36
C VAL A 60 1.49 9.65 -4.79
N TYR A 61 1.65 8.33 -4.58
CA TYR A 61 2.92 7.71 -4.16
C TYR A 61 3.11 6.32 -4.74
N ALA A 62 4.36 5.94 -5.04
CA ALA A 62 4.71 4.61 -5.47
C ALA A 62 6.06 4.16 -4.92
N ASP A 63 6.07 3.00 -4.26
CA ASP A 63 7.28 2.31 -3.86
C ASP A 63 7.27 0.84 -4.29
N ASP A 64 8.41 0.43 -4.79
CA ASP A 64 8.71 -0.87 -5.37
C ASP A 64 10.02 -1.42 -4.80
N SER A 65 10.68 -0.70 -3.89
CA SER A 65 12.00 -1.08 -3.39
C SER A 65 11.94 -2.17 -2.32
N PHE A 66 10.80 -2.31 -1.63
CA PHE A 66 10.65 -3.23 -0.50
C PHE A 66 10.63 -4.69 -0.93
N GLN A 67 11.43 -5.52 -0.25
CA GLN A 67 11.48 -6.96 -0.45
C GLN A 67 11.07 -7.72 0.81
N VAL A 68 10.13 -8.64 0.64
CA VAL A 68 9.71 -9.62 1.62
C VAL A 68 10.61 -10.84 1.48
N GLY A 69 11.55 -10.99 2.40
CA GLY A 69 12.44 -12.15 2.45
C GLY A 69 11.74 -13.42 2.97
N PRO A 70 12.43 -14.58 2.93
CA PRO A 70 11.85 -15.87 3.31
C PRO A 70 11.23 -15.92 4.71
N ALA A 71 11.75 -15.14 5.66
CA ALA A 71 11.23 -15.08 7.02
C ALA A 71 9.80 -14.52 7.11
N LEU A 72 9.38 -13.69 6.16
CA LEU A 72 8.07 -13.04 6.09
C LEU A 72 7.18 -13.62 4.97
N SER A 73 7.57 -14.77 4.41
CA SER A 73 6.81 -15.50 3.38
C SER A 73 6.60 -16.97 3.76
N GLN A 74 6.39 -17.23 5.05
CA GLN A 74 6.12 -18.57 5.58
C GLN A 74 4.70 -19.01 5.24
N VAL A 75 4.43 -20.31 5.27
CA VAL A 75 3.07 -20.83 5.07
C VAL A 75 2.16 -20.30 6.18
N GLY A 76 0.97 -19.80 5.81
CA GLY A 76 0.06 -19.11 6.72
C GLY A 76 0.11 -17.59 6.58
N PRO A 77 -0.42 -16.85 7.57
CA PRO A 77 -0.45 -15.39 7.57
C PRO A 77 0.90 -14.78 7.99
N ASN A 78 1.35 -13.78 7.25
CA ASN A 78 2.55 -12.99 7.54
C ASN A 78 2.19 -11.51 7.41
N THR A 79 2.24 -10.76 8.51
CA THR A 79 1.93 -9.33 8.50
C THR A 79 3.18 -8.51 8.20
N ILE A 80 3.03 -7.57 7.28
CA ILE A 80 4.10 -6.70 6.80
C ILE A 80 3.68 -5.26 7.05
N GLY A 81 4.52 -4.50 7.75
CA GLY A 81 4.31 -3.06 7.96
C GLY A 81 4.51 -2.27 6.68
N LEU A 82 3.74 -1.20 6.54
CA LEU A 82 3.77 -0.26 5.43
C LEU A 82 4.05 1.14 5.96
N ASN A 83 4.80 1.91 5.20
CA ASN A 83 4.98 3.35 5.41
C ASN A 83 5.08 4.04 4.05
N ALA A 84 4.43 5.19 3.92
CA ALA A 84 4.60 6.08 2.78
C ALA A 84 4.59 7.53 3.24
N VAL A 85 5.46 8.34 2.62
CA VAL A 85 5.47 9.80 2.80
C VAL A 85 4.99 10.43 1.50
N VAL A 86 3.76 10.93 1.50
CA VAL A 86 3.15 11.62 0.37
C VAL A 86 3.44 13.11 0.51
N LYS A 87 3.90 13.75 -0.57
CA LYS A 87 4.18 15.19 -0.54
C LYS A 87 2.90 15.98 -0.44
N HIS A 88 2.87 17.04 0.37
CA HIS A 88 1.70 17.94 0.46
C HIS A 88 1.21 18.38 -0.92
N SER A 89 2.13 18.84 -1.78
CA SER A 89 1.78 19.22 -3.16
C SER A 89 1.14 18.11 -3.98
N LYS A 90 1.43 16.84 -3.69
CA LYS A 90 0.84 15.69 -4.40
C LYS A 90 -0.58 15.38 -3.98
N VAL A 91 -0.95 15.78 -2.76
CA VAL A 91 -2.32 15.70 -2.25
C VAL A 91 -3.14 16.88 -2.78
N GLU A 92 -2.56 18.08 -2.80
CA GLU A 92 -3.20 19.26 -3.39
C GLU A 92 -3.40 19.10 -4.90
N ASP A 93 -2.41 18.56 -5.62
CA ASP A 93 -2.46 18.39 -7.08
C ASP A 93 -3.41 17.25 -7.52
N SER A 94 -3.77 16.33 -6.63
CA SER A 94 -4.64 15.19 -6.99
C SER A 94 -6.12 15.58 -7.01
N GLU A 95 -6.47 16.65 -6.31
CA GLU A 95 -7.84 17.09 -6.17
C GLU A 95 -8.16 18.37 -6.97
N PRO A 96 -9.42 18.61 -7.36
CA PRO A 96 -9.81 19.89 -7.90
C PRO A 96 -9.62 21.03 -6.89
N VAL A 97 -9.26 22.23 -7.39
CA VAL A 97 -9.00 23.45 -6.59
C VAL A 97 -10.14 23.96 -5.69
N TRP A 98 -11.27 23.27 -5.64
CA TRP A 98 -12.42 23.61 -4.78
C TRP A 98 -12.64 22.58 -3.66
N GLU A 99 -11.88 21.50 -3.65
CA GLU A 99 -11.90 20.50 -2.58
C GLU A 99 -10.87 20.89 -1.51
N GLY A 100 -11.04 20.41 -0.28
CA GLY A 100 -10.15 20.74 0.84
C GLY A 100 -9.43 19.53 1.43
N SER A 101 -9.71 18.35 0.88
CA SER A 101 -9.19 17.06 1.32
C SER A 101 -9.11 16.09 0.15
N ALA A 102 -8.16 15.17 0.21
CA ALA A 102 -8.04 14.03 -0.70
C ALA A 102 -8.39 12.73 0.01
N GLU A 103 -8.95 11.76 -0.69
CA GLU A 103 -9.34 10.46 -0.14
C GLU A 103 -8.28 9.40 -0.43
N LEU A 104 -7.27 9.35 0.43
CA LEU A 104 -6.11 8.50 0.21
C LEU A 104 -6.35 7.06 0.64
N TYR A 105 -5.75 6.11 -0.08
CA TYR A 105 -5.71 4.70 0.33
C TYR A 105 -4.46 3.94 -0.16
N PHE A 106 -3.97 2.99 0.63
CA PHE A 106 -2.94 2.03 0.20
C PHE A 106 -3.48 1.01 -0.79
N LYS A 107 -2.74 0.79 -1.88
CA LYS A 107 -2.94 -0.30 -2.83
C LYS A 107 -1.66 -1.11 -2.94
N VAL A 108 -1.72 -2.37 -2.51
CA VAL A 108 -0.53 -3.21 -2.33
C VAL A 108 -0.65 -4.53 -3.07
N ARG A 109 0.44 -4.97 -3.71
CA ARG A 109 0.57 -6.34 -4.22
C ARG A 109 1.98 -6.89 -3.98
N ALA A 110 2.09 -8.20 -3.85
CA ALA A 110 3.36 -8.90 -3.72
C ALA A 110 3.64 -9.74 -4.98
N VAL A 111 4.87 -9.62 -5.49
CA VAL A 111 5.32 -10.26 -6.74
C VAL A 111 6.63 -10.99 -6.49
N GLY A 112 6.65 -12.30 -6.65
CA GLY A 112 7.85 -13.13 -6.62
C GLY A 112 7.87 -14.14 -7.76
N PRO A 113 8.97 -14.90 -7.93
CA PRO A 113 9.05 -15.95 -8.93
C PRO A 113 7.91 -16.97 -8.80
N GLY A 114 7.02 -17.00 -9.80
CA GLY A 114 5.88 -17.94 -9.84
C GLY A 114 4.76 -17.68 -8.82
N VAL A 115 4.85 -16.60 -8.03
CA VAL A 115 3.84 -16.21 -7.03
C VAL A 115 3.52 -14.73 -7.17
N VAL A 116 2.28 -14.43 -7.51
CA VAL A 116 1.78 -13.05 -7.64
C VAL A 116 0.45 -12.97 -6.91
N THR A 117 0.28 -11.96 -6.06
CA THR A 117 -0.99 -11.68 -5.40
C THR A 117 -1.82 -10.72 -6.24
N ASN A 118 -3.13 -10.73 -6.03
CA ASN A 118 -3.97 -9.61 -6.44
C ASN A 118 -3.61 -8.34 -5.64
N TRP A 119 -4.07 -7.20 -6.14
CA TRP A 119 -4.05 -5.96 -5.38
C TRP A 119 -4.99 -6.07 -4.17
N ALA A 120 -4.51 -5.66 -3.00
CA ALA A 120 -5.30 -5.46 -1.80
C ALA A 120 -5.29 -3.98 -1.45
N THR A 121 -6.43 -3.44 -1.07
CA THR A 121 -6.62 -2.04 -0.72
C THR A 121 -6.92 -1.89 0.77
N SER A 122 -6.48 -0.78 1.36
CA SER A 122 -6.97 -0.33 2.67
C SER A 122 -8.36 0.28 2.56
N GLN A 123 -8.86 0.77 3.70
CA GLN A 123 -9.88 1.82 3.71
C GLN A 123 -9.31 3.12 3.14
N ASN A 124 -10.21 4.04 2.77
CA ASN A 124 -9.86 5.42 2.47
C ASN A 124 -9.78 6.24 3.77
N GLU A 125 -8.89 7.20 3.81
CA GLU A 125 -8.80 8.22 4.87
C GLU A 125 -8.85 9.61 4.25
N ASP A 126 -9.66 10.50 4.82
CA ASP A 126 -9.75 11.89 4.38
C ASP A 126 -8.51 12.65 4.85
N VAL A 127 -7.78 13.27 3.91
CA VAL A 127 -6.51 13.94 4.15
C VAL A 127 -6.61 15.42 3.78
N PRO A 128 -6.83 16.32 4.76
CA PRO A 128 -6.97 17.75 4.49
C PRO A 128 -5.69 18.41 3.98
N TYR A 129 -5.79 19.28 2.97
CA TYR A 129 -4.65 20.06 2.45
C TYR A 129 -4.89 21.58 2.46
N GLU A 130 -6.10 22.03 2.82
CA GLU A 130 -6.47 23.44 3.07
C GLU A 130 -6.99 23.68 4.51
#